data_AF-A0A8X6ICJ5-F1
#
_entry.id   AF-A0A8X6ICJ5-F1
#
_cell.length_a   1.000
_cell.length_b   1.000
_cell.length_c   1.000
_cell.angle_alpha   90.00
_cell.angle_beta   90.00
_cell.angle_gamma   90.00
#
_symmetry.space_group_name_H-M   'P 1'
#
loop_
_entity.id
_entity.type
_entity.pdbx_description
1 polymer ?
#
loop_
_entity_poly.entity_id
_entity_poly.type
_entity_poly.pdbx_seq_one_letter_code
_entity_poly.pdbx_strand_id
1 'polypeptide(L)'
;YCTNSCIHGICVGPEECECQPGFGGPTCNISCPSGKYGSQCERDCICQNKALCDPVTGACACKPGWQGSDCSEPCDDGYYGYHCEQECRCENGASCNPISGACECAPGYRGPL
;
A
#
# COMPACT_ATOMS: atom_id res chain seq x y z
N TYR A 1 15.73 17.88 30.28
CA TYR A 1 14.52 17.49 31.04
C TYR A 1 13.34 17.71 30.12
N CYS A 2 12.45 16.73 29.98
CA CYS A 2 11.21 16.89 29.23
C CYS A 2 10.06 17.27 30.14
N THR A 3 9.23 18.19 29.68
CA THR A 3 7.98 18.59 30.35
C THR A 3 6.95 17.47 30.31
N ASN A 4 6.91 16.68 29.22
CA ASN A 4 5.99 15.55 29.02
C ASN A 4 6.73 14.27 28.64
N SER A 5 6.09 13.11 28.83
CA SER A 5 6.66 11.83 28.40
C SER A 5 6.49 11.60 26.90
N CYS A 6 7.57 11.26 26.20
CA CYS A 6 7.54 10.80 24.81
C CYS A 6 7.20 9.30 24.79
N ILE A 7 6.00 8.93 24.32
CA ILE A 7 5.50 7.54 24.40
C ILE A 7 6.22 6.62 23.42
N HIS A 8 6.19 6.97 22.13
CA HIS A 8 6.93 6.29 21.07
C HIS A 8 8.06 7.16 20.54
N GLY A 9 8.98 7.58 21.43
CA GLY A 9 10.04 8.50 21.04
C GLY A 9 11.04 8.74 22.16
N ILE A 10 12.00 9.62 21.87
CA ILE A 10 13.00 10.08 22.84
C ILE A 10 12.86 11.57 23.09
N CYS A 11 13.17 11.98 24.32
CA CYS A 11 13.21 13.37 24.73
C CYS A 11 14.46 14.05 24.16
N VAL A 12 14.29 15.06 23.31
CA VAL A 12 15.40 15.83 22.74
C VAL A 12 15.42 17.28 23.23
N GLY A 13 14.30 17.79 23.75
CA GLY A 13 14.20 19.11 24.35
C GLY A 13 13.06 19.18 25.38
N PRO A 14 12.91 20.31 26.09
CA PRO A 14 11.86 20.47 27.11
C PRO A 14 10.45 20.20 26.60
N GLU A 15 10.14 20.65 25.39
CA GLU A 15 8.83 20.46 24.75
C GLU A 15 8.95 19.72 23.42
N GLU A 16 10.07 18.99 23.24
CA GLU A 16 10.41 18.38 21.96
C GLU A 16 10.73 16.89 22.13
N CYS A 17 9.94 16.08 21.44
CA CYS A 17 10.13 14.64 21.32
C CYS A 17 10.55 14.31 19.89
N GLU A 18 11.55 13.45 19.74
CA GLU A 18 11.87 12.79 18.48
C GLU A 18 11.13 11.46 18.43
N CYS A 19 10.11 11.36 17.55
CA CYS A 19 9.26 10.18 17.47
C CYS A 19 9.88 9.06 16.63
N GLN A 20 9.64 7.83 17.07
CA GLN A 20 9.90 6.63 16.29
C GLN A 20 9.07 6.66 15.00
N PRO A 21 9.57 6.09 13.88
CA PRO A 21 8.80 6.03 12.64
C PRO A 21 7.45 5.33 12.83
N GLY A 22 6.41 5.89 12.20
CA GLY A 22 5.03 5.43 12.36
C GLY A 22 4.24 6.16 13.44
N PHE A 23 4.88 7.07 14.18
CA PHE A 23 4.25 7.87 15.22
C PHE A 23 4.58 9.36 15.07
N GLY A 24 3.67 10.18 15.58
CA GLY A 24 3.81 11.63 15.64
C GLY A 24 3.01 12.27 16.75
N GLY A 25 2.92 13.59 16.68
CA GLY A 25 2.32 14.44 17.71
C GLY A 25 3.30 14.84 18.81
N PRO A 26 2.94 15.82 19.66
CA PRO A 26 3.87 16.43 20.62
C PRO A 26 4.49 15.45 21.63
N THR A 27 3.83 14.32 21.89
CA THR A 27 4.28 13.28 22.82
C THR A 27 4.45 11.91 22.16
N CYS A 28 4.48 11.86 20.81
CA CYS A 28 4.61 10.61 20.05
C CYS A 28 3.55 9.56 20.41
N ASN A 29 2.31 9.96 20.67
CA ASN A 29 1.21 9.09 21.07
C ASN A 29 0.17 8.85 19.97
N ILE A 30 0.38 9.42 18.78
CA ILE A 30 -0.52 9.30 17.64
C ILE A 30 0.17 8.46 16.57
N SER A 31 -0.46 7.37 16.14
CA SER A 31 -0.03 6.64 14.95
C SER A 31 -0.24 7.48 13.69
N CYS A 32 0.63 7.34 12.70
CA CYS A 32 0.52 8.13 11.49
C CYS A 32 -0.85 7.97 10.82
N PRO A 33 -1.48 9.08 10.41
CA PRO A 33 -2.74 9.03 9.68
C PRO A 33 -2.53 8.40 8.30
N SER A 34 -3.61 7.88 7.73
CA SER A 34 -3.59 7.32 6.37
C SER A 34 -2.98 8.33 5.37
N GLY A 35 -1.98 7.87 4.61
CA GLY A 35 -1.28 8.69 3.63
C GLY A 35 -0.03 9.40 4.16
N LYS A 36 0.33 9.23 5.44
CA LYS A 36 1.58 9.72 6.03
C LYS A 36 2.42 8.59 6.61
N TYR A 37 3.74 8.79 6.66
CA TYR A 37 4.68 7.83 7.25
C TYR A 37 5.94 8.51 7.79
N GLY A 38 6.79 7.71 8.45
CA GLY A 38 8.07 8.14 9.00
C GLY A 38 7.95 8.72 10.41
N SER A 39 9.06 9.27 10.92
CA SER A 39 9.08 10.00 12.19
C SER A 39 8.24 11.27 12.06
N GLN A 40 7.47 11.58 13.10
CA GLN A 40 6.57 12.75 13.13
C GLN A 40 5.48 12.75 12.04
N CYS A 41 5.34 11.66 11.28
CA CYS A 41 4.38 11.55 10.18
C CYS A 41 4.49 12.67 9.14
N GLU A 42 5.71 13.16 8.91
CA GLU A 42 5.95 14.31 8.03
C GLU A 42 5.96 13.92 6.55
N ARG A 43 6.27 12.66 6.23
CA ARG A 43 6.41 12.19 4.84
C ARG A 43 5.07 11.74 4.28
N ASP A 44 4.78 12.12 3.04
CA ASP A 44 3.58 11.72 2.31
C ASP A 44 3.81 10.40 1.55
N CYS A 45 2.85 9.48 1.67
CA CYS A 45 2.83 8.24 0.92
C CYS A 45 2.54 8.51 -0.56
N ILE A 46 3.22 7.79 -1.44
CA ILE A 46 3.05 7.93 -2.91
C ILE A 46 2.02 6.94 -3.49
N CYS A 47 1.47 6.06 -2.65
CA CYS A 47 0.63 4.94 -3.08
C CYS A 47 -0.63 5.41 -3.84
N GLN A 48 -0.82 4.85 -5.03
CA GLN A 48 -1.96 5.06 -5.91
C GLN A 48 -3.05 4.02 -5.69
N ASN A 49 -4.16 4.15 -6.41
CA ASN A 49 -5.25 3.16 -6.45
C ASN A 49 -5.81 2.76 -5.07
N LYS A 50 -5.75 3.70 -4.11
CA LYS A 50 -6.20 3.50 -2.72
C LYS A 50 -5.48 2.32 -2.04
N ALA A 51 -4.23 2.07 -2.42
CA ALA A 51 -3.36 1.11 -1.75
C ALA A 51 -3.07 1.56 -0.31
N LEU A 52 -2.75 0.60 0.55
CA LEU A 52 -2.37 0.88 1.92
C LEU A 52 -0.89 1.27 1.96
N CYS A 53 -0.55 2.21 2.81
CA CYS A 53 0.83 2.65 3.02
C CYS A 53 1.29 2.24 4.42
N ASP A 54 2.47 1.64 4.51
CA ASP A 54 3.09 1.32 5.78
C ASP A 54 3.53 2.62 6.49
N PRO A 55 3.06 2.88 7.73
CA PRO A 55 3.32 4.15 8.42
C PRO A 55 4.79 4.30 8.86
N VAL A 56 5.57 3.22 8.89
CA VAL A 56 6.97 3.22 9.32
C VAL A 56 7.88 3.51 8.13
N THR A 57 7.69 2.76 7.04
CA THR A 57 8.59 2.70 5.87
C THR A 57 8.09 3.48 4.66
N GLY A 58 6.77 3.70 4.56
CA GLY A 58 6.12 4.29 3.40
C GLY A 58 5.86 3.30 2.25
N ALA A 59 6.14 2.01 2.45
CA ALA A 59 5.93 0.99 1.43
C ALA A 59 4.44 0.79 1.13
N CYS A 60 4.10 0.56 -0.14
CA CYS A 60 2.73 0.38 -0.58
C CYS A 60 2.34 -1.10 -0.64
N ALA A 61 1.24 -1.44 0.02
CA ALA A 61 0.56 -2.73 -0.15
C ALA A 61 -0.54 -2.58 -1.20
N CYS A 62 -0.25 -3.04 -2.41
CA CYS A 62 -1.14 -2.91 -3.56
C CYS A 62 -2.40 -3.74 -3.41
N LYS A 63 -3.50 -3.21 -3.95
CA LYS A 63 -4.74 -3.97 -4.11
C LYS A 63 -4.60 -4.96 -5.27
N PRO A 64 -5.44 -6.02 -5.33
CA PRO A 64 -5.41 -6.94 -6.44
C PRO A 64 -5.59 -6.21 -7.77
N GLY A 65 -4.87 -6.65 -8.80
CA GLY A 65 -4.88 -6.02 -10.12
C GLY A 65 -3.88 -4.87 -10.31
N TRP A 66 -3.11 -4.53 -9.28
CA TRP A 66 -2.10 -3.47 -9.31
C TRP A 66 -0.75 -3.95 -8.77
N GLN A 67 0.31 -3.41 -9.34
CA GLN A 67 1.71 -3.66 -9.02
C GLN A 67 2.54 -2.36 -9.13
N GLY A 68 3.86 -2.51 -8.97
CA GLY A 68 4.79 -1.39 -8.87
C GLY A 68 4.96 -0.89 -7.43
N SER A 69 6.01 -0.10 -7.18
CA SER A 69 6.35 0.39 -5.84
C SER A 69 5.33 1.37 -5.28
N ASP A 70 4.58 2.05 -6.14
CA ASP A 70 3.50 2.97 -5.79
C ASP A 70 2.10 2.44 -6.16
N CYS A 71 1.99 1.20 -6.62
CA CYS A 71 0.73 0.58 -7.04
C CYS A 71 0.01 1.32 -8.19
N SER A 72 0.75 2.04 -9.04
CA SER A 72 0.19 2.76 -10.20
C SER A 72 0.04 1.89 -11.45
N GLU A 73 0.76 0.77 -11.51
CA GLU A 73 0.82 -0.09 -12.70
C GLU A 73 -0.23 -1.20 -12.58
N PRO A 74 -1.08 -1.43 -13.61
CA PRO A 74 -1.93 -2.61 -13.62
C PRO A 74 -1.10 -3.89 -13.75
N CYS A 75 -1.68 -5.04 -13.42
CA CYS A 75 -1.07 -6.32 -13.76
C CYS A 75 -0.81 -6.44 -15.26
N ASP A 76 0.32 -7.05 -15.61
CA ASP A 76 0.61 -7.43 -16.98
C ASP A 76 -0.41 -8.44 -17.51
N ASP A 77 -0.61 -8.43 -18.83
CA ASP A 77 -1.52 -9.36 -19.48
C ASP A 77 -1.16 -10.80 -19.13
N GLY A 78 -2.16 -11.56 -18.66
CA GLY A 78 -1.99 -12.93 -18.21
C GLY A 78 -1.69 -13.10 -16.73
N TYR A 79 -1.64 -12.01 -15.95
CA TYR A 79 -1.47 -12.06 -14.50
C TYR A 79 -2.60 -11.37 -13.74
N TYR A 80 -2.85 -11.82 -12.52
CA TYR A 80 -3.91 -11.28 -11.66
C TYR A 80 -3.59 -11.42 -10.17
N GLY A 81 -4.44 -10.79 -9.34
CA GLY A 81 -4.40 -10.94 -7.89
C GLY A 81 -3.48 -9.94 -7.19
N TYR A 82 -3.14 -10.20 -5.93
CA TYR A 82 -2.18 -9.39 -5.17
C TYR A 82 -0.79 -9.55 -5.78
N HIS A 83 -0.09 -8.41 -5.92
CA HIS A 83 1.24 -8.35 -6.53
C HIS A 83 1.34 -8.96 -7.94
N CYS A 84 0.20 -9.24 -8.60
CA CYS A 84 0.14 -9.87 -9.92
C CYS A 84 0.89 -11.21 -10.00
N GLU A 85 0.92 -11.97 -8.91
CA GLU A 85 1.70 -13.23 -8.84
C GLU A 85 0.92 -14.46 -9.36
N GLN A 86 -0.35 -14.32 -9.72
CA GLN A 86 -1.18 -15.44 -10.21
C GLN A 86 -1.32 -15.40 -11.72
N GLU A 87 -1.05 -16.52 -12.38
CA GLU A 87 -1.19 -16.67 -13.84
C GLU A 87 -2.65 -17.00 -14.23
N CYS A 88 -3.16 -16.27 -15.21
CA CYS A 88 -4.44 -16.51 -15.84
C CYS A 88 -4.41 -17.80 -16.66
N ARG A 89 -5.55 -18.52 -16.69
CA ARG A 89 -5.71 -19.78 -17.43
C ARG A 89 -6.67 -19.67 -18.61
N CYS A 90 -6.92 -18.45 -19.06
CA CYS A 90 -7.87 -18.17 -20.13
C CYS A 90 -7.37 -18.75 -21.45
N GLU A 91 -8.27 -19.38 -22.21
CA GLU A 91 -7.96 -20.04 -23.47
C GLU A 91 -8.52 -19.25 -24.66
N ASN A 92 -8.12 -19.64 -25.88
CA ASN A 92 -8.70 -19.13 -27.13
C ASN A 92 -8.65 -17.59 -27.30
N GLY A 93 -7.68 -16.93 -26.66
CA GLY A 93 -7.53 -15.47 -26.72
C GLY A 93 -8.56 -14.70 -25.88
N ALA A 94 -9.18 -15.35 -24.88
CA ALA A 94 -10.00 -14.66 -23.89
C ALA A 94 -9.16 -13.70 -23.03
N SER A 95 -9.74 -12.54 -22.68
CA SER A 95 -9.09 -11.57 -21.81
C SER A 95 -9.25 -11.96 -20.35
N CYS A 96 -8.25 -11.69 -19.53
CA CYS A 96 -8.25 -12.02 -18.11
C CYS A 96 -8.51 -10.78 -17.25
N ASN A 97 -9.37 -10.91 -16.24
CA ASN A 97 -9.58 -9.87 -15.26
C ASN A 97 -8.38 -9.80 -14.29
N PRO A 98 -7.66 -8.67 -14.17
CA PRO A 98 -6.45 -8.58 -13.36
C PRO A 98 -6.71 -8.63 -11.85
N ILE A 99 -7.96 -8.47 -11.40
CA ILE A 99 -8.34 -8.53 -9.98
C ILE A 99 -8.65 -9.98 -9.59
N SER A 100 -9.48 -10.66 -10.38
CA SER A 100 -10.07 -11.96 -10.01
C SER A 100 -9.52 -13.16 -10.78
N GLY A 101 -8.84 -12.95 -11.91
CA GLY A 101 -8.43 -14.01 -12.83
C GLY A 101 -9.56 -14.55 -13.71
N ALA A 102 -10.75 -13.95 -13.64
CA ALA A 102 -11.90 -14.38 -14.43
C ALA A 102 -11.68 -14.10 -15.93
N CYS A 103 -12.04 -15.07 -16.76
CA CYS A 103 -11.90 -14.98 -18.20
C CYS A 103 -13.15 -14.37 -18.84
N GLU A 104 -12.94 -13.40 -19.72
CA GLU A 104 -13.97 -12.85 -20.60
C GLU A 104 -13.75 -13.41 -22.00
N CYS A 105 -14.67 -14.29 -22.42
CA CYS A 105 -14.58 -14.99 -23.69
C CYS A 105 -14.61 -14.02 -24.88
N ALA A 106 -13.78 -14.28 -25.89
CA ALA A 106 -13.90 -13.64 -27.19
C ALA A 106 -15.27 -13.95 -27.83
N PRO A 107 -15.77 -13.06 -28.73
CA PRO A 107 -17.04 -13.30 -29.42
C PRO A 107 -17.07 -14.68 -30.11
N GLY A 108 -18.12 -15.46 -29.84
CA GLY A 108 -18.29 -16.81 -30.40
C GLY A 108 -17.86 -17.96 -29.46
N TYR A 109 -17.21 -17.65 -28.33
CA TYR A 109 -16.82 -18.64 -27.32
C TYR A 109 -17.69 -18.55 -26.06
N ARG A 110 -17.77 -19.66 -25.31
CA ARG A 110 -18.51 -19.75 -24.04
C ARG A 110 -17.78 -20.72 -23.13
N GLY A 111 -17.70 -20.39 -21.85
CA GLY A 111 -17.08 -21.25 -20.86
C GLY A 111 -16.46 -20.43 -19.72
N PRO A 112 -15.95 -21.09 -18.68
CA PRO A 112 -15.25 -20.42 -17.60
C PRO A 112 -13.77 -20.10 -17.91
N LEU A 113 -13.23 -20.60 -19.04
CA LEU A 113 -11.84 -20.44 -19.48
C LEU A 113 -11.79 -19.89 -20.91
#